data_AF-A0A742RMD2-F1
#
_entry.id   AF-A0A742RMD2-F1
#
_cell.length_a   1.000
_cell.length_b   1.000
_cell.length_c   1.000
_cell.angle_alpha   90.00
_cell.angle_beta   90.00
_cell.angle_gamma   90.00
#
_symmetry.space_group_name_H-M   'P 1'
#
loop_
_entity.id
_entity.type
_entity.pdbx_description
1 polymer ?
#
loop_
_entity_poly.entity_id
_entity_poly.type
_entity_poly.pdbx_seq_one_letter_code
_entity_poly.pdbx_strand_id
1 'polypeptide(L)'
;MNIRYPVRKTDGREYKNYDELLTDIRKNAHGWWLLGISRYWHGGIHIGTSSSPASVLDQDTPEKSVPLQFMMDGEVVAWRVNRDYAAIECYQERPLRQSGTFVLVKSVYKPDEQDESSWLTLYQLYMHIAPLSEFPKRPLYRVTQKGHGVRMRKHSRHDDSREIVPDVLANK
;
A
#
# COMPACT_ATOMS: atom_id res chain seq x y z
N MET A 1 17.29 5.84 -9.67
CA MET A 1 15.97 5.49 -9.09
C MET A 1 15.53 4.15 -9.65
N ASN A 2 15.03 3.25 -8.81
CA ASN A 2 14.51 1.97 -9.29
C ASN A 2 13.01 2.13 -9.61
N ILE A 3 12.59 1.79 -10.83
CA ILE A 3 11.19 1.88 -11.26
C ILE A 3 10.66 0.47 -11.48
N ARG A 4 9.51 0.16 -10.88
CA ARG A 4 8.88 -1.16 -10.92
C ARG A 4 7.39 -1.07 -11.16
N TYR A 5 6.79 -2.18 -11.57
CA TYR A 5 5.33 -2.30 -11.58
C TYR A 5 4.79 -2.43 -10.16
N PRO A 6 3.59 -1.93 -9.85
CA PRO A 6 3.05 -1.95 -8.50
C PRO A 6 2.67 -3.36 -8.02
N VAL A 7 2.59 -4.32 -8.94
CA VAL A 7 2.20 -5.72 -8.73
C VAL A 7 3.26 -6.68 -9.25
N ARG A 8 3.26 -7.87 -8.67
CA ARG A 8 4.09 -9.01 -9.08
C ARG A 8 3.20 -10.20 -9.36
N LYS A 9 3.78 -11.21 -10.01
CA LYS A 9 3.11 -12.48 -10.30
C LYS A 9 2.87 -13.28 -9.02
N THR A 10 2.06 -14.33 -9.13
CA THR A 10 1.71 -15.23 -8.03
C THR A 10 2.91 -15.89 -7.36
N ASP A 11 4.01 -16.06 -8.10
CA ASP A 11 5.28 -16.58 -7.60
C ASP A 11 6.22 -15.49 -7.05
N GLY A 12 5.75 -14.25 -6.94
CA GLY A 12 6.50 -13.10 -6.46
C GLY A 12 7.48 -12.50 -7.47
N ARG A 13 7.57 -13.02 -8.71
CA ARG A 13 8.46 -12.46 -9.75
C ARG A 13 7.84 -11.25 -10.45
N GLU A 14 8.71 -10.41 -10.98
CA GLU A 14 8.33 -9.26 -11.81
C GLU A 14 7.72 -9.71 -13.16
N TYR A 15 6.89 -8.83 -13.72
CA TYR A 15 6.45 -8.92 -15.11
C TYR A 15 7.64 -8.62 -16.04
N LYS A 16 7.78 -9.37 -17.13
CA LYS A 16 8.91 -9.23 -18.07
C LYS A 16 8.81 -7.96 -18.90
N ASN A 17 7.58 -7.56 -19.25
CA ASN A 17 7.31 -6.39 -20.07
C ASN A 17 5.89 -5.86 -19.81
N TYR A 18 5.61 -4.73 -20.44
CA TYR A 18 4.34 -4.02 -20.35
C TYR A 18 3.15 -4.85 -20.88
N ASP A 19 3.34 -5.60 -21.98
CA ASP A 19 2.26 -6.39 -22.58
C ASP A 19 1.83 -7.57 -21.70
N GLU A 20 2.77 -8.19 -20.97
CA GLU A 20 2.48 -9.23 -19.99
C GLU A 20 1.63 -8.66 -18.85
N LEU A 21 1.99 -7.50 -18.31
CA LEU A 21 1.19 -6.83 -17.28
C LEU A 21 -0.20 -6.43 -17.79
N LEU A 22 -0.27 -5.84 -18.99
CA LEU A 22 -1.55 -5.41 -19.56
C LEU A 22 -2.50 -6.58 -19.81
N THR A 23 -1.98 -7.72 -20.24
CA THR A 23 -2.77 -8.95 -20.40
C THR A 23 -3.52 -9.30 -19.12
N ASP A 24 -2.87 -9.17 -17.96
CA ASP A 24 -3.47 -9.42 -16.66
C ASP A 24 -4.42 -8.30 -16.23
N ILE A 25 -3.99 -7.03 -16.34
CA ILE A 25 -4.82 -5.88 -15.95
C ILE A 25 -6.15 -5.82 -16.72
N ARG A 26 -6.16 -6.20 -18.01
CA ARG A 26 -7.36 -6.25 -18.86
C ARG A 26 -8.36 -7.34 -18.48
N LYS A 27 -8.02 -8.27 -17.58
CA LYS A 27 -8.98 -9.25 -17.03
C LYS A 27 -10.02 -8.58 -16.12
N ASN A 28 -9.74 -7.38 -15.62
CA ASN A 28 -10.74 -6.58 -14.92
C ASN A 28 -11.81 -6.10 -15.91
N ALA A 29 -13.09 -6.23 -15.52
CA ALA A 29 -14.20 -5.75 -16.36
C ALA A 29 -14.10 -4.23 -16.63
N HIS A 30 -13.63 -3.45 -15.65
CA HIS A 30 -13.51 -2.00 -15.69
C HIS A 30 -12.25 -1.53 -14.97
N GLY A 31 -11.93 -0.23 -15.08
CA GLY A 31 -10.86 0.39 -14.30
C GLY A 31 -9.45 0.11 -14.81
N TRP A 32 -9.29 -0.23 -16.10
CA TRP A 32 -7.97 -0.37 -16.75
C TRP A 32 -7.73 0.70 -17.83
N TRP A 33 -8.69 1.61 -18.05
CA TRP A 33 -8.60 2.70 -19.02
C TRP A 33 -9.18 4.02 -18.47
N LEU A 34 -8.74 5.13 -19.04
CA LEU A 34 -9.01 6.52 -18.61
C LEU A 34 -10.51 6.89 -18.63
N LEU A 35 -11.32 6.26 -19.49
CA LEU A 35 -12.75 6.50 -19.60
C LEU A 35 -13.49 5.20 -19.32
N GLY A 36 -14.30 5.20 -18.25
CA GLY A 36 -15.17 4.07 -17.93
C GLY A 36 -16.35 3.95 -18.89
N ILE A 37 -17.02 2.79 -18.90
CA ILE A 37 -18.25 2.56 -19.68
C ILE A 37 -19.35 3.57 -19.33
N SER A 38 -19.33 4.09 -18.10
CA SER A 38 -20.20 5.16 -17.60
C SER A 38 -19.83 6.57 -18.07
N ARG A 39 -18.82 6.72 -18.95
CA ARG A 39 -18.28 8.01 -19.45
C ARG A 39 -17.68 8.92 -18.36
N TYR A 40 -17.51 8.44 -17.15
CA TYR A 40 -16.76 9.15 -16.12
C TYR A 40 -15.25 8.97 -16.32
N TRP A 41 -14.50 10.04 -16.04
CA TRP A 41 -13.05 10.02 -15.98
C TRP A 41 -12.58 9.09 -14.86
N HIS A 42 -11.63 8.23 -15.19
CA HIS A 42 -11.03 7.28 -14.28
C HIS A 42 -9.54 7.60 -14.12
N GLY A 43 -9.18 8.18 -12.97
CA GLY A 43 -7.84 8.69 -12.71
C GLY A 43 -6.80 7.66 -12.26
N GLY A 44 -7.07 6.36 -12.45
CA GLY A 44 -6.18 5.31 -11.95
C GLY A 44 -6.37 3.98 -12.67
N ILE A 45 -5.78 2.92 -12.10
CA ILE A 45 -6.00 1.55 -12.52
C ILE A 45 -6.46 0.71 -11.34
N HIS A 46 -7.31 -0.27 -11.60
CA HIS A 46 -7.77 -1.24 -10.63
C HIS A 46 -6.89 -2.49 -10.68
N ILE A 47 -6.56 -2.98 -9.49
CA ILE A 47 -5.86 -4.23 -9.27
C ILE A 47 -6.68 -5.02 -8.27
N GLY A 48 -7.02 -6.26 -8.60
CA GLY A 48 -7.85 -7.09 -7.75
C GLY A 48 -7.90 -8.53 -8.23
N THR A 49 -8.89 -9.28 -7.75
CA THR A 49 -8.97 -10.74 -7.93
C THR A 49 -8.86 -11.18 -9.39
N SER A 50 -9.43 -10.45 -10.35
CA SER A 50 -9.37 -10.85 -11.76
C SER A 50 -8.02 -10.59 -12.42
N SER A 51 -7.34 -9.50 -12.07
CA SER A 51 -6.06 -9.13 -12.69
C SER A 51 -4.83 -9.66 -11.96
N SER A 52 -4.83 -9.61 -10.62
CA SER A 52 -3.72 -10.07 -9.79
C SER A 52 -4.27 -10.69 -8.49
N PRO A 53 -4.78 -11.94 -8.55
CA PRO A 53 -5.40 -12.59 -7.39
C PRO A 53 -4.47 -12.68 -6.18
N ALA A 54 -3.18 -12.94 -6.39
CA ALA A 54 -2.21 -13.00 -5.29
C ALA A 54 -1.99 -11.64 -4.62
N SER A 55 -2.28 -10.52 -5.29
CA SER A 55 -2.18 -9.18 -4.67
C SER A 55 -3.37 -8.85 -3.75
N VAL A 56 -4.40 -9.69 -3.73
CA VAL A 56 -5.49 -9.60 -2.77
C VAL A 56 -5.09 -10.38 -1.52
N LEU A 57 -5.25 -9.74 -0.35
CA LEU A 57 -4.96 -10.39 0.93
C LEU A 57 -5.97 -11.52 1.17
N ASP A 58 -5.45 -12.73 1.32
CA ASP A 58 -6.21 -13.91 1.71
C ASP A 58 -6.04 -14.12 3.22
N GLN A 59 -7.14 -14.15 3.97
CA GLN A 59 -7.08 -14.30 5.42
C GLN A 59 -6.70 -15.72 5.87
N ASP A 60 -7.06 -16.72 5.07
CA ASP A 60 -6.84 -18.13 5.37
C ASP A 60 -5.39 -18.51 5.06
N THR A 61 -4.82 -17.92 4.01
CA THR A 61 -3.45 -18.17 3.55
C THR A 61 -2.66 -16.87 3.25
N PRO A 62 -2.47 -15.98 4.25
CA PRO A 62 -1.86 -14.66 4.05
C PRO A 62 -0.40 -14.73 3.58
N GLU A 63 0.29 -15.85 3.83
CA GLU A 63 1.64 -16.13 3.33
C GLU A 63 1.71 -16.34 1.82
N LYS A 64 0.58 -16.67 1.17
CA LYS A 64 0.49 -16.82 -0.29
C LYS A 64 0.17 -15.50 -0.98
N SER A 65 -0.27 -14.49 -0.24
CA SER A 65 -0.49 -13.15 -0.78
C SER A 65 0.84 -12.48 -1.11
N VAL A 66 0.91 -11.88 -2.29
CA VAL A 66 2.05 -11.13 -2.80
C VAL A 66 1.77 -9.65 -2.60
N PRO A 67 2.50 -8.94 -1.72
CA PRO A 67 2.19 -7.55 -1.42
C PRO A 67 2.51 -6.65 -2.61
N LEU A 68 1.71 -5.59 -2.73
CA LEU A 68 1.98 -4.46 -3.62
C LEU A 68 3.36 -3.87 -3.30
N GLN A 69 4.02 -3.34 -4.33
CA GLN A 69 5.27 -2.61 -4.19
C GLN A 69 5.11 -1.17 -4.64
N PHE A 70 5.88 -0.26 -4.04
CA PHE A 70 5.97 1.09 -4.55
C PHE A 70 6.62 1.09 -5.94
N MET A 71 6.04 1.81 -6.89
CA MET A 71 6.55 1.82 -8.27
C MET A 71 7.88 2.56 -8.35
N MET A 72 8.13 3.47 -7.41
CA MET A 72 9.37 4.25 -7.33
C MET A 72 9.75 4.51 -5.87
N ASP A 73 11.05 4.62 -5.63
CA ASP A 73 11.60 5.10 -4.36
C ASP A 73 11.00 6.48 -4.00
N GLY A 74 10.69 6.71 -2.73
CA GLY A 74 10.06 7.96 -2.32
C GLY A 74 9.72 8.03 -0.84
N GLU A 75 9.08 9.13 -0.46
CA GLU A 75 8.64 9.42 0.90
C GLU A 75 7.13 9.18 1.03
N VAL A 76 6.71 8.49 2.10
CA VAL A 76 5.28 8.40 2.44
C VAL A 76 4.85 9.76 3.01
N VAL A 77 4.09 10.52 2.22
CA VAL A 77 3.69 11.90 2.56
C VAL A 77 2.26 12.00 3.09
N ALA A 78 1.44 10.98 2.86
CA ALA A 78 0.14 10.84 3.49
C ALA A 78 -0.25 9.36 3.56
N TRP A 79 -0.94 8.96 4.62
CA TRP A 79 -1.46 7.61 4.76
C TRP A 79 -2.66 7.60 5.70
N ARG A 80 -3.48 6.56 5.56
CA ARG A 80 -4.52 6.20 6.52
C ARG A 80 -4.60 4.69 6.58
N VAL A 81 -4.66 4.15 7.79
CA VAL A 81 -4.95 2.74 8.02
C VAL A 81 -6.28 2.63 8.75
N ASN A 82 -7.28 2.04 8.10
CA ASN A 82 -8.57 1.79 8.71
C ASN A 82 -8.52 0.50 9.53
N ARG A 83 -9.22 0.50 10.67
CA ARG A 83 -9.41 -0.72 11.47
C ARG A 83 -10.24 -1.76 10.72
N ASP A 84 -11.36 -1.32 10.15
CA ASP A 84 -12.36 -2.15 9.48
C ASP A 84 -12.84 -1.51 8.17
N TYR A 85 -13.49 -2.31 7.33
CA TYR A 85 -14.24 -1.79 6.18
C TYR A 85 -15.39 -0.90 6.63
N ALA A 86 -15.61 0.21 5.92
CA ALA A 86 -16.85 0.95 6.03
C ALA A 86 -17.97 0.16 5.33
N ALA A 87 -19.07 -0.06 6.05
CA ALA A 87 -20.28 -0.61 5.47
C ALA A 87 -21.09 0.53 4.82
N ILE A 88 -21.37 0.40 3.54
CA ILE A 88 -22.26 1.31 2.82
C ILE A 88 -23.56 0.56 2.60
N GLU A 89 -24.61 1.04 3.28
CA GLU A 89 -25.96 0.56 3.05
C GLU A 89 -26.38 0.96 1.64
N CYS A 90 -26.62 -0.04 0.81
CA CYS A 90 -27.08 0.14 -0.55
C CYS A 90 -28.54 -0.33 -0.59
N TYR A 91 -29.36 0.29 -1.46
CA TYR A 91 -30.72 -0.19 -1.71
C TYR A 91 -30.74 -1.60 -2.35
N GLN A 92 -29.59 -2.12 -2.78
CA GLN A 92 -29.41 -3.46 -3.30
C GLN A 92 -29.16 -4.49 -2.17
N GLU A 93 -29.48 -5.75 -2.43
CA GLU A 93 -29.50 -6.87 -1.46
C GLU A 93 -28.15 -7.19 -0.77
N ARG A 94 -27.05 -6.52 -1.14
CA ARG A 94 -25.73 -6.75 -0.52
C ARG A 94 -25.08 -5.43 -0.11
N PRO A 95 -24.68 -5.29 1.17
CA PRO A 95 -23.93 -4.11 1.62
C PRO A 95 -22.58 -4.05 0.91
N LEU A 96 -22.22 -2.87 0.42
CA LEU A 96 -20.89 -2.63 -0.15
C LEU A 96 -19.89 -2.42 0.98
N ARG A 97 -18.73 -3.04 0.86
CA ARG A 97 -17.60 -2.85 1.77
C ARG A 97 -16.58 -1.95 1.10
N GLN A 98 -16.29 -0.80 1.72
CA GLN A 98 -15.27 0.12 1.22
C GLN A 98 -14.12 0.23 2.20
N SER A 99 -12.88 0.06 1.72
CA SER A 99 -11.70 0.39 2.52
C SER A 99 -11.30 1.83 2.24
N GLY A 100 -11.16 2.60 3.32
CA GLY A 100 -10.54 3.91 3.33
C GLY A 100 -9.02 3.87 3.59
N THR A 101 -8.42 2.68 3.70
CA THR A 101 -6.96 2.55 3.85
C THR A 101 -6.28 2.97 2.55
N PHE A 102 -5.31 3.88 2.66
CA PHE A 102 -4.51 4.34 1.53
C PHE A 102 -3.10 4.73 1.97
N VAL A 103 -2.19 4.77 1.00
CA VAL A 103 -0.86 5.37 1.15
C VAL A 103 -0.52 6.19 -0.08
N LEU A 104 0.07 7.36 0.14
CA LEU A 104 0.54 8.30 -0.87
C LEU A 104 2.06 8.44 -0.75
N VAL A 105 2.76 8.11 -1.82
CA VAL A 105 4.22 8.22 -1.91
C VAL A 105 4.60 9.36 -2.84
N LYS A 106 5.43 10.29 -2.36
CA LYS A 106 6.06 11.34 -3.17
C LYS A 106 7.44 10.87 -3.61
N SER A 107 7.66 10.83 -4.91
CA SER A 107 8.95 10.53 -5.53
C SER A 107 9.45 11.75 -6.28
N VAL A 108 10.76 11.96 -6.28
CA VAL A 108 11.40 13.01 -7.08
C VAL A 108 12.30 12.34 -8.10
N TYR A 109 11.89 12.37 -9.36
CA TYR A 109 12.70 11.88 -10.47
C TYR A 109 13.59 13.01 -10.98
N LYS A 110 14.90 12.77 -11.00
CA LYS A 110 15.91 13.74 -11.42
C LYS A 110 16.64 13.20 -12.65
N PRO A 111 16.13 13.44 -13.88
CA PRO A 111 16.79 12.98 -15.09
C PRO A 111 18.13 13.69 -15.32
N ASP A 112 18.23 14.98 -14.97
CA ASP A 112 19.49 15.74 -14.90
C ASP A 112 19.65 16.29 -13.48
N GLU A 113 20.69 15.87 -12.75
CA GLU A 113 20.92 16.31 -11.36
C GLU A 113 21.38 17.77 -11.25
N GLN A 114 21.84 18.38 -12.34
CA GLN A 114 22.33 19.76 -12.37
C GLN A 114 21.25 20.76 -12.81
N ASP A 115 20.20 20.31 -13.49
CA ASP A 115 19.07 21.14 -13.93
C ASP A 115 17.78 20.81 -13.17
N GLU A 116 17.48 21.60 -12.14
CA GLU A 116 16.25 21.45 -11.33
C GLU A 116 14.96 21.59 -12.16
N SER A 117 14.99 22.30 -13.30
CA SER A 117 13.81 22.45 -14.16
C SER A 117 13.40 21.16 -14.86
N SER A 118 14.33 20.20 -14.96
CA SER A 118 14.10 18.87 -15.50
C SER A 118 13.46 17.89 -14.50
N TRP A 119 13.40 18.25 -13.21
CA TRP A 119 12.97 17.33 -12.16
C TRP A 119 11.45 17.17 -12.15
N LEU A 120 11.00 15.94 -11.92
CA LEU A 120 9.58 15.62 -11.83
C LEU A 120 9.24 15.19 -10.40
N THR A 121 8.30 15.89 -9.77
CA THR A 121 7.67 15.43 -8.54
C THR A 121 6.46 14.58 -8.89
N LEU A 122 6.52 13.30 -8.55
CA LEU A 122 5.50 12.30 -8.87
C LEU A 122 4.84 11.84 -7.58
N TYR A 123 3.51 11.71 -7.59
CA TYR A 123 2.74 11.20 -6.47
C TYR A 123 2.08 9.88 -6.85
N GLN A 124 2.33 8.84 -6.06
CA GLN A 124 1.80 7.49 -6.25
C GLN A 124 0.77 7.22 -5.16
N LEU A 125 -0.51 7.18 -5.53
CA LEU A 125 -1.61 6.94 -4.59
C LEU A 125 -2.09 5.49 -4.70
N TYR A 126 -2.00 4.74 -3.61
CA TYR A 126 -2.52 3.39 -3.48
C TYR A 126 -3.76 3.41 -2.60
N MET A 127 -4.92 3.10 -3.17
CA MET A 127 -6.22 3.15 -2.48
C MET A 127 -6.85 1.76 -2.35
N HIS A 128 -7.87 1.67 -1.49
CA HIS A 128 -8.66 0.47 -1.27
C HIS A 128 -7.84 -0.74 -0.83
N ILE A 129 -6.74 -0.48 -0.11
CA ILE A 129 -5.89 -1.51 0.49
C ILE A 129 -6.68 -2.17 1.64
N ALA A 130 -6.43 -3.45 1.91
CA ALA A 130 -7.06 -4.17 3.02
C ALA A 130 -6.93 -3.39 4.36
N PRO A 131 -8.01 -3.24 5.15
CA PRO A 131 -7.96 -2.68 6.50
C PRO A 131 -7.29 -3.66 7.48
N LEU A 132 -6.97 -3.20 8.69
CA LEU A 132 -6.28 -4.01 9.70
C LEU A 132 -7.00 -5.31 10.06
N SER A 133 -8.33 -5.31 10.03
CA SER A 133 -9.13 -6.49 10.37
C SER A 133 -8.99 -7.65 9.40
N GLU A 134 -8.47 -7.42 8.20
CA GLU A 134 -8.18 -8.47 7.22
C GLU A 134 -6.83 -9.15 7.46
N PHE A 135 -5.93 -8.53 8.23
CA PHE A 135 -4.63 -9.12 8.50
C PHE A 135 -4.74 -10.19 9.58
N PRO A 136 -3.98 -11.30 9.46
CA PRO A 136 -3.95 -12.34 10.48
C PRO A 136 -3.52 -11.74 11.81
N LYS A 137 -4.25 -12.07 12.87
CA LYS A 137 -3.87 -11.67 14.23
C LYS A 137 -2.55 -12.34 14.60
N ARG A 138 -1.50 -11.54 14.70
CA ARG A 138 -0.19 -12.01 15.20
C ARG A 138 -0.09 -11.74 16.70
N PRO A 139 0.59 -12.61 17.48
CA PRO A 139 0.93 -12.28 18.85
C PRO A 139 1.78 -11.01 18.85
N LEU A 140 1.24 -9.96 19.47
CA LEU A 140 1.94 -8.70 19.68
C LEU A 140 2.83 -8.85 20.91
N TYR A 141 4.15 -8.82 20.69
CA TYR A 141 5.10 -8.79 21.80
C TYR A 141 5.29 -7.33 22.23
N ARG A 142 4.72 -6.98 23.37
CA ARG A 142 5.03 -5.71 24.03
C ARG A 142 6.32 -5.89 24.82
N VAL A 143 7.33 -5.05 24.55
CA VAL A 143 8.51 -4.99 25.43
C VAL A 143 8.04 -4.51 26.80
N THR A 144 8.10 -5.39 27.79
CA THR A 144 7.84 -4.99 29.18
C THR A 144 9.04 -4.23 29.71
N GLN A 145 8.82 -3.38 30.71
CA GLN A 145 9.89 -2.60 31.36
C GLN A 145 11.03 -3.49 31.92
N LYS A 146 10.75 -4.77 32.20
CA LYS A 146 11.72 -5.77 32.65
C LYS A 146 12.56 -6.40 31.53
N GLY A 147 12.17 -6.24 30.26
CA GLY A 147 12.95 -6.65 29.09
C GLY A 147 13.50 -8.08 29.18
N HIS A 148 12.63 -9.10 29.23
CA HIS A 148 13.05 -10.50 29.34
C HIS A 148 13.82 -10.98 28.09
N GLY A 149 15.14 -10.74 28.08
CA GLY A 149 16.07 -11.27 27.06
C GLY A 149 16.00 -10.58 25.69
N VAL A 150 15.19 -9.53 25.52
CA VAL A 150 15.16 -8.75 24.27
C VAL A 150 16.34 -7.77 24.27
N ARG A 151 17.15 -7.78 23.20
CA ARG A 151 18.21 -6.78 22.98
C ARG A 151 17.58 -5.39 22.93
N MET A 152 17.64 -4.66 24.04
CA MET A 152 17.28 -3.25 24.06
C MET A 152 18.38 -2.46 23.35
N ARG A 153 18.01 -1.64 22.35
CA ARG A 153 18.93 -0.70 21.73
C ARG A 153 19.40 0.27 22.82
N LYS A 154 20.69 0.25 23.15
CA LYS A 154 21.27 1.27 24.04
C LYS A 154 21.41 2.55 23.22
N HIS A 155 20.71 3.60 23.65
CA HIS A 155 20.84 4.94 23.09
C HIS A 155 22.33 5.32 23.02
N SER A 156 22.83 5.62 21.83
CA SER A 156 24.19 6.13 21.65
C SER A 156 24.15 7.66 21.62
N ARG A 157 25.26 8.33 21.97
CA ARG A 157 25.37 9.80 21.93
C ARG A 157 25.25 10.42 20.52
N HIS A 158 24.92 9.60 19.52
CA HIS A 158 24.70 9.98 18.14
C HIS A 158 23.22 9.82 17.70
N ASP A 159 22.32 9.38 18.60
CA ASP A 159 20.88 9.27 18.34
C ASP A 159 20.11 10.59 18.61
N ASP A 160 20.83 11.66 18.99
CA ASP A 160 20.26 12.98 19.31
C ASP A 160 19.82 13.74 18.05
N SER A 161 18.64 13.43 17.52
CA SER A 161 17.64 14.41 17.02
C SER A 161 16.70 13.80 15.98
N ARG A 162 15.68 13.03 16.41
CA ARG A 162 14.34 12.94 15.79
C ARG A 162 13.67 11.62 16.21
N GLU A 163 12.84 11.72 17.24
CA GLU A 163 11.47 11.21 17.30
C GLU A 163 11.05 11.20 18.77
N ILE A 164 10.34 12.26 19.17
CA ILE A 164 9.60 12.25 20.43
C ILE A 164 8.38 11.37 20.17
N VAL A 165 8.35 10.18 20.76
CA VAL A 165 7.15 9.33 20.82
C VAL A 165 6.07 10.15 21.53
N PRO A 166 4.87 10.35 20.95
CA PRO A 166 3.80 11.07 21.61
C PRO A 166 3.49 10.39 22.95
N ASP A 167 3.40 11.22 24.00
CA ASP A 167 3.10 10.78 25.35
C ASP A 167 1.90 9.84 25.37
N VAL A 168 2.16 8.65 25.90
CA VAL A 168 1.30 7.86 26.78
C VAL A 168 -0.20 8.13 26.62
N LEU A 169 -0.92 7.13 26.11
CA LEU A 169 -2.36 6.97 26.35
C LEU A 169 -2.61 6.93 27.86
N ALA A 170 -2.68 8.10 28.48
CA ALA A 170 -3.27 8.31 29.78
C ALA A 170 -4.78 8.37 29.57
N ASN A 171 -5.45 7.22 29.72
CA ASN A 171 -6.60 7.05 30.61
C ASN A 171 -7.47 5.83 30.23
N LYS A 172 -7.67 4.99 31.27
CA LYS A 172 -8.72 3.98 31.53
C LYS A 172 -8.57 2.60 30.89
#